data_AF-A0A843FYD2-F1
#
_entry.id   AF-A0A843FYD2-F1
#
_cell.length_a   1.000
_cell.length_b   1.000
_cell.length_c   1.000
_cell.angle_alpha   90.00
_cell.angle_beta   90.00
_cell.angle_gamma   90.00
#
_symmetry.space_group_name_H-M   'P 1'
#
loop_
_entity.id
_entity.type
_entity.pdbx_description
1 polymer ?
#
loop_
_entity_poly.entity_id
_entity_poly.type
_entity_poly.pdbx_seq_one_letter_code
_entity_poly.pdbx_strand_id
1 'polypeptide(L)' 'MLGAEDFINDTIEDTKSKITGKAIIACSGGVDSMVAAALVHRAIGDRLLAVYVDNGLMRKGETEEVE' A
#
# COMPACT_ATOMS: atom_id res chain seq x y z
N MET A 1 -8.29 7.62 22.22
CA MET A 1 -7.71 7.77 20.87
C MET A 1 -6.91 6.49 20.64
N LEU A 2 -7.21 5.72 19.60
CA LEU A 2 -6.40 4.54 19.26
C LEU A 2 -4.98 5.02 18.91
N GLY A 3 -3.96 4.37 19.47
CA GLY A 3 -2.58 4.66 19.10
C GLY A 3 -2.35 4.28 17.64
N ALA A 4 -1.48 5.01 16.95
CA ALA A 4 -1.12 4.65 15.58
C ALA A 4 -0.56 3.22 15.50
N GLU A 5 0.21 2.80 16.51
CA GLU A 5 0.73 1.43 16.62
C GLU A 5 -0.38 0.38 16.76
N ASP A 6 -1.37 0.63 17.62
CA ASP A 6 -2.54 -0.24 17.78
C ASP A 6 -3.29 -0.39 16.47
N PHE A 7 -3.55 0.74 15.79
CA PHE A 7 -4.23 0.74 14.50
C PHE A 7 -3.47 -0.05 13.43
N ILE A 8 -2.14 0.10 13.37
CA ILE A 8 -1.30 -0.63 12.42
C ILE A 8 -1.40 -2.13 12.66
N ASN A 9 -1.25 -2.56 13.92
CA ASN A 9 -1.28 -3.99 14.28
C ASN A 9 -2.65 -4.62 14.00
N ASP A 10 -3.73 -3.95 14.43
CA ASP A 10 -5.10 -4.42 14.20
C ASP A 10 -5.41 -4.53 12.70
N THR A 11 -5.01 -3.52 11.91
CA THR A 11 -5.23 -3.51 10.46
C THR A 11 -4.46 -4.62 9.76
N ILE A 12 -3.23 -4.90 10.17
CA ILE A 12 -2.41 -5.97 9.61
C ILE A 12 -3.06 -7.34 9.86
N GLU A 13 -3.46 -7.62 11.10
CA GLU A 13 -4.09 -8.90 11.46
C GLU A 13 -5.45 -9.10 10.77
N ASP A 14 -6.29 -8.05 10.76
CA ASP A 14 -7.57 -8.07 10.05
C ASP A 14 -7.39 -8.32 8.54
N THR A 15 -6.47 -7.61 7.90
CA THR A 15 -6.18 -7.76 6.46
C THR A 15 -5.66 -9.16 6.14
N LYS A 16 -4.76 -9.69 6.97
CA LYS A 16 -4.19 -11.04 6.80
C LYS A 16 -5.26 -12.12 6.87
N SER A 17 -6.27 -11.95 7.73
CA SER A 17 -7.41 -12.88 7.84
C SER A 17 -8.36 -12.84 6.64
N LYS A 18 -8.52 -11.66 6.02
CA LYS A 18 -9.46 -11.43 4.91
C LYS A 18 -8.92 -11.84 3.55
N ILE A 19 -7.61 -11.80 3.33
CA ILE A 19 -6.99 -12.04 2.02
C ILE A 19 -6.28 -13.40 1.98
N THR A 20 -6.94 -14.40 1.40
CA THR A 20 -6.38 -15.74 1.18
C THR A 20 -5.56 -15.83 -0.13
N GLY A 21 -5.86 -14.97 -1.11
CA GLY A 21 -5.24 -14.99 -2.44
C GLY A 21 -4.17 -13.91 -2.65
N LYS A 22 -4.08 -13.43 -3.90
CA LYS A 22 -3.30 -12.25 -4.27
C LYS A 22 -4.17 -11.00 -4.24
N ALA A 23 -3.56 -9.85 -4.00
CA ALA A 23 -4.20 -8.54 -4.09
C ALA A 23 -3.45 -7.65 -5.08
N ILE A 24 -4.12 -6.61 -5.55
CA ILE A 24 -3.54 -5.59 -6.44
C ILE A 24 -3.91 -4.20 -5.90
N ILE A 25 -2.97 -3.26 -5.98
CA ILE A 25 -3.20 -1.85 -5.63
C ILE A 25 -2.55 -0.94 -6.67
N ALA A 26 -3.21 0.17 -6.98
CA ALA A 26 -2.61 1.25 -7.74
C ALA A 26 -1.89 2.22 -6.77
N CYS A 27 -0.57 2.36 -6.93
CA CYS A 27 0.23 3.35 -6.22
C CYS A 27 0.30 4.61 -7.07
N SER A 28 -0.14 5.75 -6.55
CA SER A 28 -0.14 7.02 -7.32
C SER A 28 0.95 8.00 -6.88
N GLY A 29 1.72 7.68 -5.84
CA GLY A 29 2.57 8.63 -5.13
C GLY A 29 1.86 9.38 -4.00
N GLY A 30 0.52 9.30 -3.93
CA GLY A 30 -0.27 9.89 -2.84
C GLY A 30 -0.17 9.09 -1.55
N VAL A 31 -0.17 9.80 -0.41
CA VAL A 31 -0.03 9.23 0.95
C VAL A 31 -1.04 8.12 1.24
N ASP A 32 -2.29 8.26 0.80
CA ASP A 32 -3.33 7.27 1.06
C ASP A 32 -3.01 5.91 0.42
N SER A 33 -2.65 5.93 -0.87
CA SER A 33 -2.30 4.72 -1.62
C SER A 33 -1.01 4.09 -1.10
N MET A 34 -0.04 4.91 -0.68
CA MET A 34 1.25 4.44 -0.15
C MET A 34 1.11 3.80 1.23
N VAL A 35 0.33 4.41 2.12
CA VAL A 35 0.06 3.83 3.45
C VAL A 35 -0.76 2.55 3.31
N ALA A 36 -1.77 2.54 2.44
CA ALA A 36 -2.55 1.33 2.16
C ALA A 36 -1.67 0.20 1.59
N ALA A 37 -0.82 0.51 0.61
CA ALA A 37 0.13 -0.46 0.04
C ALA A 37 1.08 -1.00 1.11
N ALA A 38 1.65 -0.12 1.96
CA ALA A 38 2.57 -0.53 3.02
C ALA A 38 1.90 -1.44 4.06
N LEU A 39 0.68 -1.11 4.50
CA LEU A 39 -0.06 -1.93 5.48
C LEU A 39 -0.43 -3.30 4.91
N VAL A 40 -0.97 -3.33 3.68
CA VAL A 40 -1.36 -4.60 3.03
C VAL A 40 -0.11 -5.44 2.72
N HIS A 41 0.98 -4.82 2.25
CA HIS A 41 2.25 -5.54 2.02
C HIS A 41 2.79 -6.16 3.31
N ARG A 42 2.75 -5.45 4.45
CA ARG A 42 3.10 -6.03 5.76
C ARG A 42 2.21 -7.23 6.13
N ALA A 43 0.95 -7.23 5.74
CA ALA A 43 0.01 -8.30 6.05
C ALA A 43 0.16 -9.54 5.15
N ILE A 44 0.39 -9.37 3.85
CA ILE A 44 0.33 -10.47 2.86
C ILE A 44 1.62 -10.68 2.04
N GLY A 45 2.62 -9.83 2.20
CA GLY A 45 3.92 -9.91 1.53
C GLY A 45 3.81 -9.87 0.00
N ASP A 46 4.53 -10.79 -0.65
CA ASP A 46 4.65 -10.91 -2.11
C ASP A 46 3.34 -11.28 -2.83
N ARG A 47 2.25 -11.50 -2.08
CA ARG A 47 0.90 -11.67 -2.64
C ARG A 47 0.27 -10.35 -3.04
N LEU A 48 0.82 -9.20 -2.63
CA LEU A 48 0.40 -7.88 -3.10
C LEU A 48 1.18 -7.47 -4.35
N LEU A 49 0.46 -7.26 -5.45
CA LEU A 49 0.99 -6.59 -6.64
C LEU A 49 0.70 -5.09 -6.54
N ALA A 50 1.73 -4.29 -6.27
CA ALA A 50 1.66 -2.84 -6.40
C ALA A 50 1.91 -2.45 -7.86
N VAL A 51 1.01 -1.63 -8.42
CA VAL A 51 1.11 -1.13 -9.79
C VAL A 51 1.24 0.38 -9.75
N TYR A 52 2.35 0.87 -10.27
CA TYR A 52 2.54 2.27 -10.59
C TYR A 52 2.29 2.48 -12.09
N VAL A 53 1.67 3.60 -12.46
CA VAL A 53 1.44 3.97 -13.86
C VAL A 53 1.95 5.39 -14.06
N ASP A 54 3.09 5.51 -14.74
CA ASP A 54 3.51 6.80 -15.29
C ASP A 54 2.63 7.13 -16.51
N ASN A 55 1.77 8.12 -16.35
CA ASN A 55 0.88 8.61 -17.41
C ASN A 55 1.51 9.74 -18.24
N GLY A 56 2.76 10.13 -17.97
CA GLY A 56 3.47 11.23 -18.61
C GLY A 56 3.10 12.62 -18.08
N LEU A 57 2.26 12.70 -17.04
CA LEU A 57 1.75 13.95 -16.44
C LEU A 57 2.11 14.08 -14.95
N MET A 58 3.04 13.26 -14.46
CA MET A 58 3.50 13.27 -13.07
C MET A 58 4.33 14.54 -12.78
N ARG A 59 4.46 14.92 -11.50
CA ARG A 59 5.32 16.05 -11.14
C ARG A 59 6.78 15.71 -11.41
N LYS A 60 7.60 16.74 -11.62
CA LYS A 60 9.03 16.58 -11.83
C LYS A 60 9.67 15.81 -10.67
N GLY A 61 10.26 14.65 -10.95
CA GLY A 61 10.92 13.80 -9.94
C GLY A 61 9.99 12.81 -9.22
N GLU A 62 8.67 12.86 -9.46
CA GLU A 62 7.71 12.03 -8.73
C GLU A 62 7.75 10.58 -9.15
N THR A 63 8.02 10.28 -10.42
CA THR A 63 8.16 8.91 -10.91
C THR A 63 9.34 8.22 -10.22
N GLU A 64 10.49 8.88 -10.13
CA GLU A 64 11.70 8.34 -9.50
C GLU A 64 11.58 8.14 -7.98
N GLU A 65 10.64 8.83 -7.33
CA GLU A 65 10.34 8.64 -5.90
C GLU A 65 9.39 7.47 -5.64
N VAL A 66 8.61 7.05 -6.64
CA VAL A 66 7.58 6.02 -6.51
C VAL A 66 8.03 4.65 -7.02
N GLU A 67 8.90 4.62 -8.03
CA GLU A 67 9.59 3.40 -8.50
C GLU A 67 10.53 2.79 -7.45
#